data_AF-A0A959XCN3-F1
#
_entry.id   AF-A0A959XCN3-F1
#
_cell.length_a   1.000
_cell.length_b   1.000
_cell.length_c   1.000
_cell.angle_alpha   90.00
_cell.angle_beta   90.00
_cell.angle_gamma   90.00
#
_symmetry.space_group_name_H-M   'P 1'
#
loop_
_entity.id
_entity.type
_entity.pdbx_description
1 polymer ?
#
loop_
_entity_poly.entity_id
_entity_poly.type
_entity_poly.pdbx_seq_one_letter_code
_entity_poly.pdbx_strand_id
1 'polypeptide(L)'
;DAEKGFGFLSREDGDDVFVRSSSLPAGVSTLKAGVRVEFGILSGRKGDQAHQLRILDVPPSVAKAMRKKPEEMVNIVEDLIRLLEGVEQAYRHGRHPDPKTAGPTAKLLRGLADELEL
;
A
#
# COMPACT_ATOMS: atom_id res chain seq x y z
N ASP A 1 -16.38 11.81 3.47
CA ASP A 1 -15.85 11.28 4.74
C ASP A 1 -14.84 10.18 4.43
N ALA A 2 -13.73 10.55 3.77
CA ALA A 2 -12.74 9.61 3.24
C ALA A 2 -11.92 8.92 4.34
N GLU A 3 -11.93 9.46 5.56
CA GLU A 3 -11.25 8.90 6.73
C GLU A 3 -11.87 7.59 7.23
N LYS A 4 -13.11 7.27 6.85
CA LYS A 4 -13.80 6.05 7.30
C LYS A 4 -13.58 4.84 6.38
N GLY A 5 -12.76 4.97 5.33
CA GLY A 5 -12.39 3.88 4.42
C GLY A 5 -13.53 3.36 3.54
N PHE A 6 -14.66 4.07 3.44
CA PHE A 6 -15.75 3.75 2.50
C PHE A 6 -15.87 4.83 1.43
N GLY A 7 -16.40 4.45 0.26
CA GLY A 7 -16.55 5.36 -0.87
C GLY A 7 -17.48 4.82 -1.94
N PHE A 8 -17.57 5.56 -3.04
CA PHE A 8 -18.30 5.16 -4.25
C PHE A 8 -17.33 5.17 -5.43
N LEU A 9 -17.46 4.17 -6.29
CA LEU A 9 -16.77 4.12 -7.57
C LEU A 9 -17.77 4.46 -8.66
N SER A 10 -17.45 5.49 -9.43
CA SER A 10 -18.21 5.84 -10.61
C SER A 10 -17.81 4.93 -11.77
N ARG A 11 -18.82 4.42 -12.47
CA ARG A 11 -18.67 3.62 -13.68
C ARG A 11 -18.86 4.52 -14.90
N GLU A 12 -18.17 4.22 -15.99
CA GLU A 12 -18.39 4.93 -17.26
C GLU A 12 -19.82 4.69 -17.78
N ASP A 13 -20.35 3.47 -17.56
CA ASP A 13 -21.69 3.07 -17.98
C ASP A 13 -22.49 2.49 -16.80
N GLY A 14 -23.07 3.35 -15.95
CA GLY A 14 -24.07 2.95 -14.96
C GLY A 14 -24.01 3.68 -13.63
N ASP A 15 -24.72 3.12 -12.65
CA ASP A 15 -24.83 3.69 -11.31
C ASP A 15 -23.54 3.49 -10.49
N ASP A 16 -23.32 4.40 -9.54
CA ASP A 16 -22.20 4.35 -8.60
C ASP A 16 -22.23 3.07 -7.75
N VAL A 17 -21.07 2.43 -7.62
CA VAL A 17 -20.91 1.18 -6.86
C VAL A 17 -20.32 1.47 -5.49
N PHE A 18 -20.96 0.95 -4.45
CA PHE A 18 -20.51 1.16 -3.08
C PHE A 18 -19.26 0.31 -2.73
N VAL A 19 -18.25 0.95 -2.14
CA VAL A 19 -17.01 0.31 -1.68
C VAL A 19 -16.93 0.36 -0.16
N ARG A 20 -16.74 -0.81 0.46
CA ARG A 20 -16.36 -0.92 1.88
C ARG A 20 -14.85 -0.93 2.02
N SER A 21 -14.36 -0.51 3.18
CA SER A 21 -12.93 -0.56 3.54
C SER A 21 -12.33 -1.96 3.40
N SER A 22 -13.11 -3.00 3.70
CA SER A 22 -12.70 -4.40 3.54
C SER A 22 -12.50 -4.83 2.08
N SER A 23 -13.03 -4.09 1.11
CA SER A 23 -12.86 -4.38 -0.32
C SER A 23 -11.62 -3.72 -0.90
N LEU A 24 -10.93 -2.85 -0.14
CA LEU A 24 -9.71 -2.18 -0.60
C LEU A 24 -8.52 -3.14 -0.65
N PRO A 25 -7.57 -2.92 -1.59
CA PRO A 25 -6.32 -3.67 -1.61
C PRO A 25 -5.54 -3.53 -0.30
N ALA A 26 -4.74 -4.55 0.04
CA ALA A 26 -3.88 -4.50 1.21
C ALA A 26 -2.93 -3.29 1.13
N GLY A 27 -2.83 -2.51 2.22
CA GLY A 27 -2.02 -1.29 2.27
C GLY A 27 -2.72 -0.01 1.79
N VAL A 28 -3.90 -0.12 1.18
CA VAL A 28 -4.70 1.04 0.74
C VAL A 28 -5.78 1.33 1.76
N SER A 29 -5.62 2.40 2.53
CA SER A 29 -6.62 2.83 3.51
C SER A 29 -7.73 3.69 2.89
N THR A 30 -7.43 4.41 1.80
CA THR A 30 -8.35 5.32 1.12
C THR A 30 -8.10 5.32 -0.39
N LEU A 31 -9.17 5.43 -1.19
CA LEU A 31 -9.08 5.70 -2.62
C LEU A 31 -9.13 7.20 -2.84
N LYS A 32 -8.11 7.75 -3.52
CA LYS A 32 -8.11 9.15 -3.96
C LYS A 32 -8.88 9.28 -5.26
N ALA A 33 -9.51 10.44 -5.46
CA ALA A 33 -10.19 10.74 -6.72
C ALA A 33 -9.20 10.68 -7.90
N GLY A 34 -9.65 10.11 -9.02
CA GLY A 34 -8.85 9.95 -10.24
C GLY A 34 -8.04 8.66 -10.36
N VAL A 35 -8.03 7.80 -9.34
CA VAL A 35 -7.40 6.47 -9.44
C VAL A 35 -8.30 5.53 -10.26
N ARG A 36 -7.73 4.91 -11.30
CA ARG A 36 -8.45 3.89 -12.07
C ARG A 36 -8.33 2.54 -11.38
N VAL A 37 -9.46 1.88 -11.19
CA VAL A 37 -9.55 0.58 -10.50
C VAL A 37 -10.39 -0.38 -11.32
N GLU A 38 -10.03 -1.65 -11.23
CA GLU A 38 -10.83 -2.80 -11.66
C GLU A 38 -11.46 -3.41 -10.41
N PHE A 39 -12.70 -3.86 -10.53
CA PHE A 39 -13.40 -4.50 -9.43
C PHE A 39 -14.47 -5.45 -9.97
N GLY A 40 -14.73 -6.51 -9.23
CA GLY A 40 -15.93 -7.31 -9.40
C GLY A 40 -17.14 -6.60 -8.79
N ILE A 41 -18.32 -6.79 -9.37
CA ILE A 41 -19.59 -6.30 -8.83
C ILE A 41 -20.34 -7.48 -8.22
N LEU A 42 -20.84 -7.29 -6.99
CA LEU A 42 -21.77 -8.20 -6.34
C LEU A 42 -23.05 -7.44 -5.96
N SER A 43 -24.19 -7.89 -6.47
CA SER A 43 -25.48 -7.32 -6.07
C SER A 43 -25.86 -7.76 -4.66
N GLY A 44 -25.90 -6.81 -3.73
CA GLY A 44 -26.27 -7.03 -2.34
C GLY A 44 -27.67 -6.54 -2.02
N ARG A 45 -28.14 -6.83 -0.80
CA ARG A 45 -29.45 -6.34 -0.28
C ARG A 45 -29.60 -4.81 -0.25
N LYS A 46 -28.50 -4.06 -0.41
CA LYS A 46 -28.45 -2.59 -0.37
C LYS A 46 -27.93 -1.99 -1.69
N GLY A 47 -28.04 -2.72 -2.79
CA GLY A 47 -27.48 -2.33 -4.10
C GLY A 47 -26.14 -2.97 -4.40
N ASP A 48 -25.58 -2.61 -5.55
CA ASP A 48 -24.33 -3.15 -6.07
C ASP A 48 -23.15 -2.73 -5.21
N GLN A 49 -22.32 -3.72 -4.86
CA GLN A 49 -21.13 -3.54 -4.05
C GLN A 49 -19.89 -3.99 -4.80
N ALA A 50 -18.81 -3.24 -4.65
CA ALA A 50 -17.53 -3.59 -5.22
C ALA A 50 -16.86 -4.68 -4.38
N HIS A 51 -16.32 -5.68 -5.06
CA HIS A 51 -15.56 -6.78 -4.50
C HIS A 51 -14.26 -6.96 -5.30
N GLN A 52 -13.19 -7.43 -4.66
CA GLN A 52 -11.88 -7.65 -5.30
C GLN A 52 -11.40 -6.43 -6.09
N LEU A 53 -11.21 -5.29 -5.42
CA LEU A 53 -10.60 -4.14 -6.08
C LEU A 53 -9.15 -4.40 -6.44
N ARG A 54 -8.76 -3.97 -7.64
CA ARG A 54 -7.37 -3.90 -8.11
C ARG A 54 -7.14 -2.52 -8.69
N ILE A 55 -6.03 -1.88 -8.34
CA ILE A 55 -5.65 -0.59 -8.93
C ILE A 55 -5.05 -0.88 -10.32
N LEU A 56 -5.59 -0.22 -11.35
CA LEU A 56 -5.14 -0.38 -12.74
C LEU A 56 -4.06 0.62 -13.11
N ASP A 57 -4.22 1.88 -12.71
CA ASP A 57 -3.27 2.94 -12.98
C ASP A 57 -3.46 4.07 -11.97
N VAL A 58 -2.40 4.40 -11.25
CA VAL A 58 -2.33 5.60 -10.41
C VAL A 58 -1.83 6.74 -11.30
N PRO A 59 -2.60 7.82 -11.50
CA PRO A 59 -2.10 8.97 -12.23
C PRO A 59 -0.80 9.49 -11.59
N PRO A 60 0.21 9.92 -12.36
CA PRO A 60 1.49 10.37 -11.83
C PRO A 60 1.38 11.48 -10.75
N SER A 61 0.36 12.32 -10.85
CA SER A 61 0.06 13.37 -9.87
C SER A 61 -0.40 12.82 -8.52
N VAL A 62 -1.21 11.75 -8.51
CA VAL A 62 -1.69 11.09 -7.30
C VAL A 62 -0.55 10.31 -6.65
N ALA A 63 0.27 9.62 -7.45
CA ALA A 63 1.42 8.88 -6.98
C ALA A 63 2.44 9.83 -6.30
N LYS A 64 2.76 10.97 -6.95
CA LYS A 64 3.60 12.02 -6.36
C LYS A 64 3.04 12.60 -5.06
N ALA A 65 1.71 12.71 -4.93
CA ALA A 65 1.06 13.18 -3.72
C ALA A 65 0.92 12.10 -2.62
N MET A 66 1.25 10.84 -2.93
CA MET A 66 1.31 9.74 -1.96
C MET A 66 2.72 9.47 -1.47
N ARG A 67 3.74 9.89 -2.23
CA ARG A 67 5.14 9.79 -1.82
C ARG A 67 5.39 10.52 -0.50
N LYS A 68 6.13 9.86 0.39
CA LYS A 68 6.69 10.43 1.61
C LYS A 68 7.63 11.58 1.28
N LYS A 69 7.76 12.49 2.24
CA LYS A 69 8.69 13.60 2.11
C LYS A 69 10.13 13.10 2.15
N PRO A 70 11.08 13.75 1.45
CA PRO A 70 12.48 13.35 1.45
C PRO A 70 13.06 13.21 2.86
N GLU A 71 12.68 14.07 3.80
CA GLU A 71 13.18 14.02 5.18
C GLU A 71 12.73 12.75 5.92
N GLU A 72 11.51 12.27 5.64
CA GLU A 72 11.01 11.00 6.17
C GLU A 72 11.73 9.81 5.52
N MET A 73 12.01 9.91 4.21
CA MET A 73 12.73 8.88 3.47
C MET A 73 14.15 8.70 3.98
N VAL A 74 14.85 9.79 4.29
CA VAL A 74 16.19 9.74 4.90
C VAL A 74 16.17 8.91 6.17
N ASN A 75 15.22 9.18 7.08
CA ASN A 75 15.12 8.44 8.35
C ASN A 75 14.85 6.93 8.11
N ILE A 76 13.94 6.60 7.19
CA ILE A 76 13.63 5.21 6.85
C ILE A 76 14.86 4.47 6.30
N VAL A 77 15.60 5.13 5.41
CA VAL A 77 16.82 4.56 4.81
C VAL A 77 17.92 4.39 5.86
N GLU A 78 18.11 5.37 6.75
CA GLU A 78 19.09 5.26 7.85
C GLU A 78 18.76 4.10 8.80
N ASP A 79 17.49 3.96 9.19
CA ASP A 79 17.04 2.85 10.03
C ASP A 79 17.25 1.50 9.32
N LEU A 80 16.98 1.45 8.00
CA LEU A 80 17.22 0.25 7.21
C LEU A 80 18.70 -0.11 7.14
N ILE A 81 19.60 0.86 6.96
CA ILE A 81 21.05 0.64 6.94
C ILE A 81 21.48 -0.01 8.27
N ARG A 82 21.06 0.54 9.42
CA ARG A 82 21.39 -0.02 10.74
C ARG A 82 20.89 -1.45 10.93
N LEU A 83 19.69 -1.76 10.42
CA LEU A 83 19.15 -3.12 10.47
C LEU A 83 19.93 -4.08 9.55
N LEU A 84 20.30 -3.63 8.36
CA LEU A 84 21.11 -4.38 7.41
C LEU A 84 22.52 -4.65 7.94
N GLU A 85 23.13 -3.71 8.66
CA GLU A 85 24.41 -3.93 9.36
C GLU A 85 24.28 -5.11 10.34
N GLY A 86 23.18 -5.19 11.10
CA GLY A 86 22.92 -6.34 11.97
C GLY A 86 22.81 -7.67 11.21
N VAL A 87 22.16 -7.66 10.05
CA VAL A 87 22.06 -8.84 9.16
C VAL A 87 23.43 -9.22 8.59
N GLU A 88 24.20 -8.26 8.10
CA GLU A 88 25.55 -8.44 7.59
C GLU A 88 26.45 -9.06 8.66
N GLN A 89 26.42 -8.53 9.88
CA GLN A 89 27.21 -9.05 10.99
C GLN A 89 26.86 -10.51 11.27
N ALA A 90 25.59 -10.90 11.31
CA ALA A 90 25.23 -12.30 11.49
C ALA A 90 25.90 -13.21 10.44
N TYR A 91 25.82 -12.84 9.17
CA TYR A 91 26.45 -13.60 8.08
C TYR A 91 27.97 -13.62 8.14
N ARG A 92 28.60 -12.50 8.52
CA ARG A 92 30.06 -12.46 8.75
C ARG A 92 30.51 -13.44 9.83
N HIS A 93 29.64 -13.72 10.80
CA HIS A 93 29.89 -14.71 11.85
C HIS A 93 29.44 -16.14 11.45
N GLY A 94 29.11 -16.37 10.17
CA GLY A 94 28.74 -17.69 9.66
C GLY A 94 27.35 -18.18 10.09
N ARG A 95 26.45 -17.28 10.53
CA ARG A 95 25.11 -17.63 10.99
C ARG A 95 24.04 -16.76 10.33
N HIS A 96 22.79 -17.23 10.32
CA HIS A 96 21.67 -16.39 9.89
C HIS A 96 21.32 -15.36 10.98
N PRO A 97 20.79 -14.18 10.60
CA PRO A 97 20.25 -13.21 11.55
C PRO A 97 19.11 -13.81 12.36
N ASP A 98 18.98 -13.41 13.62
CA ASP A 98 17.87 -13.86 14.46
C ASP A 98 16.53 -13.24 13.98
N PRO A 99 15.38 -13.82 14.36
CA PRO A 99 14.08 -13.34 13.90
C PRO A 99 13.76 -11.89 14.24
N LYS A 100 14.33 -11.35 15.33
CA LYS A 100 14.12 -9.95 15.75
C LYS A 100 14.89 -8.98 14.86
N THR A 101 15.94 -9.42 14.17
CA THR A 101 16.63 -8.64 13.14
C THR A 101 16.03 -8.91 11.76
N ALA A 102 15.87 -10.18 11.38
CA ALA A 102 15.46 -10.58 10.04
C ALA A 102 14.04 -10.08 9.67
N GLY A 103 13.07 -10.24 10.59
CA GLY A 103 11.68 -9.86 10.36
C GLY A 103 11.50 -8.37 10.09
N PRO A 104 11.95 -7.49 11.00
CA PRO A 104 11.88 -6.04 10.81
C PRO A 104 12.64 -5.55 9.58
N THR A 105 13.85 -6.09 9.33
CA THR A 105 14.63 -5.73 8.12
C THR A 105 13.86 -6.04 6.85
N ALA A 106 13.29 -7.26 6.74
CA ALA A 106 12.52 -7.65 5.57
C ALA A 106 11.24 -6.81 5.39
N LYS A 107 10.58 -6.44 6.50
CA LYS A 107 9.41 -5.57 6.47
C LYS A 107 9.77 -4.17 5.95
N LEU A 108 10.86 -3.60 6.44
CA LEU A 108 11.30 -2.26 6.05
C LEU A 108 11.82 -2.22 4.61
N LEU A 109 12.53 -3.26 4.15
CA LEU A 109 12.91 -3.42 2.74
C LEU A 109 11.71 -3.40 1.80
N ARG A 110 10.66 -4.17 2.11
CA ARG A 110 9.43 -4.17 1.30
C ARG A 110 8.76 -2.80 1.31
N GLY A 111 8.60 -2.19 2.49
CA GLY A 111 8.00 -0.87 2.59
C GLY A 111 8.78 0.21 1.83
N LEU A 112 10.12 0.16 1.86
CA LEU A 112 10.96 1.07 1.08
C LEU A 112 10.84 0.82 -0.42
N ALA A 113 10.79 -0.45 -0.85
CA ALA A 113 10.59 -0.80 -2.26
C ALA A 113 9.24 -0.26 -2.78
N ASP A 114 8.16 -0.52 -2.04
CA ASP A 114 6.81 -0.03 -2.38
C ASP A 114 6.81 1.50 -2.54
N GLU A 115 7.50 2.22 -1.64
CA GLU A 115 7.58 3.68 -1.64
C GLU A 115 8.39 4.24 -2.82
N LEU A 116 9.43 3.53 -3.26
CA LEU A 116 10.25 3.92 -4.42
C LEU A 116 9.55 3.65 -5.76
N GLU A 117 8.59 2.73 -5.77
CA GLU A 117 7.79 2.37 -6.96
C GLU A 117 6.55 3.27 -7.16
N LEU A 118 6.12 4.01 -6.13
CA LEU A 118 5.13 5.11 -6.26
C LEU A 118 5.62 6.16 -7.25
#